data_AF-Q2GHS4-F1
#
_entry.id   AF-Q2GHS4-F1
#
_cell.length_a   1.000
_cell.length_b   1.000
_cell.length_c   1.000
_cell.angle_alpha   90.00
_cell.angle_beta   90.00
_cell.angle_gamma   90.00
#
_symmetry.space_group_name_H-M   'P 1'
#
loop_
_entity.id
_entity.type
_entity.pdbx_description
1 polymer ?
#
loop_
_entity_poly.entity_id
_entity_poly.type
_entity_poly.pdbx_seq_one_letter_code
_entity_poly.pdbx_strand_id
1 'polypeptide(L)'
;MKLFLNLQFLVKRNKKLVGKDILGNRYYITTANGIEKRWVIYNGKADPTKVPAPWHIWLHYADNQVPKSSQSLHLPNLTGTQYAYHPNKTFSFYNTK
;
A
#
# COMPACT_ATOMS: atom_id res chain seq x y z
N MET A 1 23.87 29.58 20.98
CA MET A 1 23.56 28.72 19.81
C MET A 1 23.36 27.27 20.25
N LYS A 2 22.13 26.90 20.64
CA LYS A 2 21.61 25.51 20.63
C LYS A 2 20.12 25.53 20.99
N LEU A 3 19.37 26.37 20.28
CA LEU A 3 17.90 26.50 20.36
C LEU A 3 17.18 25.52 19.40
N PHE A 4 17.82 24.40 19.05
CA PHE A 4 17.35 23.49 17.98
C PHE A 4 17.53 22.01 18.31
N LEU A 5 17.24 21.56 19.54
CA LEU A 5 17.17 20.11 19.81
C LEU A 5 15.77 19.58 20.15
N ASN A 6 14.78 20.44 20.42
CA ASN A 6 13.48 19.99 20.95
C ASN A 6 12.31 19.99 19.96
N LEU A 7 12.51 20.42 18.70
CA LEU A 7 11.40 20.45 17.72
C LEU A 7 11.25 19.15 16.91
N GLN A 8 12.33 18.37 16.76
CA GLN A 8 12.32 17.16 15.91
C GLN A 8 11.68 15.94 16.59
N PHE A 9 11.52 15.95 17.92
CA PHE A 9 10.89 14.85 18.67
C PHE A 9 9.36 14.94 18.74
N LEU A 10 8.78 16.12 18.57
CA LEU A 10 7.33 16.35 18.66
C LEU A 10 6.58 15.89 17.39
N VAL A 11 7.23 15.99 16.21
CA VAL A 11 6.63 15.62 14.92
C VAL A 11 6.59 14.10 14.69
N LYS A 12 7.39 13.32 15.44
CA LYS A 12 7.56 11.87 15.21
C LYS A 12 6.51 10.98 15.89
N ARG A 13 5.64 11.54 16.75
CA ARG A 13 4.89 10.74 17.76
C ARG A 13 3.43 10.42 17.44
N ASN A 14 2.81 11.01 16.42
CA ASN A 14 1.35 10.86 16.24
C ASN A 14 0.94 9.84 15.17
N LYS A 15 1.73 8.78 14.94
CA LYS A 15 1.35 7.70 14.01
C LYS A 15 0.97 6.43 14.76
N LYS A 16 -0.25 5.95 14.55
CA LYS A 16 -0.76 4.68 15.05
C LYS A 16 -0.65 3.64 13.93
N LEU A 17 0.07 2.54 14.19
CA LEU A 17 0.08 1.38 13.30
C LEU A 17 -1.29 0.72 13.36
N VAL A 18 -1.94 0.56 12.22
CA VAL A 18 -3.28 -0.05 12.09
C VAL A 18 -3.18 -1.52 11.74
N GLY A 19 -2.27 -1.87 10.84
CA GLY A 19 -2.06 -3.25 10.45
C GLY A 19 -0.98 -3.43 9.39
N LYS A 20 -0.82 -4.67 8.96
CA LYS A 20 0.13 -5.11 7.94
C LYS A 20 -0.60 -6.06 6.99
N ASP A 21 -0.33 -5.94 5.69
CA ASP A 21 -0.83 -6.90 4.71
C ASP A 21 0.13 -8.09 4.52
N ILE A 22 -0.28 -9.04 3.68
CA ILE A 22 0.51 -10.23 3.32
C ILE A 22 1.80 -9.89 2.56
N LEU A 23 1.85 -8.77 1.84
CA LEU A 23 3.01 -8.30 1.08
C LEU A 23 4.02 -7.56 1.97
N GLY A 24 3.61 -7.26 3.19
CA GLY A 24 4.37 -6.61 4.22
C GLY A 24 4.25 -5.09 4.29
N ASN A 25 3.35 -4.49 3.51
CA ASN A 25 3.04 -3.08 3.61
C ASN A 25 2.42 -2.79 4.99
N ARG A 26 2.80 -1.66 5.59
CA ARG A 26 2.32 -1.24 6.91
C ARG A 26 1.44 -0.01 6.80
N TYR A 27 0.27 -0.07 7.41
CA TYR A 27 -0.75 0.96 7.32
C TYR A 27 -0.83 1.75 8.61
N TYR A 28 -0.91 3.08 8.50
CA TYR A 28 -0.88 3.99 9.62
C TYR A 28 -2.03 4.99 9.56
N ILE A 29 -2.47 5.39 10.74
CA ILE A 29 -3.31 6.56 10.96
C ILE A 29 -2.47 7.62 11.67
N THR A 30 -2.59 8.86 11.24
CA THR A 30 -2.09 10.04 11.97
C THR A 30 -3.19 11.08 12.08
N THR A 31 -3.36 11.68 13.26
CA THR A 31 -4.27 12.82 13.44
C THR A 31 -3.47 14.11 13.38
N ALA A 32 -3.81 14.99 12.44
CA ALA A 32 -3.21 16.32 12.30
C ALA A 32 -4.33 17.36 12.21
N ASN A 33 -4.29 18.38 13.07
CA ASN A 33 -5.32 19.42 13.14
C ASN A 33 -6.75 18.88 13.28
N GLY A 34 -6.94 17.81 14.06
CA GLY A 34 -8.24 17.15 14.24
C GLY A 34 -8.68 16.25 13.08
N ILE A 35 -7.92 16.18 11.99
CA ILE A 35 -8.24 15.39 10.80
C ILE A 35 -7.42 14.10 10.80
N GLU A 36 -8.11 12.97 10.64
CA GLU A 36 -7.48 11.66 10.43
C GLU A 36 -6.86 11.59 9.03
N LYS A 37 -5.58 11.19 8.95
CA LYS A 37 -4.89 10.88 7.70
C LYS A 37 -4.43 9.43 7.70
N ARG A 38 -4.79 8.69 6.65
CA ARG A 38 -4.36 7.32 6.38
C ARG A 38 -3.22 7.29 5.38
N TRP A 39 -2.21 6.46 5.63
CA TRP A 39 -1.08 6.31 4.73
C TRP A 39 -0.43 4.94 4.89
N VAL A 40 0.32 4.53 3.86
CA VAL A 40 0.97 3.23 3.78
C VAL A 40 2.49 3.42 3.65
N ILE A 41 3.24 2.56 4.35
CA ILE A 41 4.67 2.35 4.10
C ILE A 41 4.79 1.03 3.34
N TYR A 42 5.22 1.12 2.09
CA TYR A 42 5.43 -0.05 1.24
C TYR A 42 6.58 -0.93 1.73
N ASN A 43 6.44 -2.24 1.52
CA ASN A 43 7.56 -3.17 1.66
C ASN A 43 8.38 -3.18 0.36
N GLY A 44 9.57 -2.57 0.38
CA GLY A 44 10.44 -2.42 -0.78
C GLY A 44 10.06 -1.21 -1.65
N LYS A 45 10.12 -1.36 -2.98
CA LYS A 45 9.85 -0.25 -3.92
C LYS A 45 8.40 0.22 -3.80
N ALA A 46 8.24 1.52 -3.53
CA ALA A 46 6.95 2.19 -3.45
C ALA A 46 6.21 2.06 -4.78
N ASP A 47 5.05 1.42 -4.72
CA ASP A 47 4.19 1.16 -5.88
C ASP A 47 2.74 1.05 -5.37
N PRO A 48 1.88 2.04 -5.68
CA PRO A 48 0.48 2.06 -5.26
C PRO A 48 -0.30 0.82 -5.68
N THR A 49 0.09 0.19 -6.78
CA THR A 49 -0.58 -0.99 -7.32
C THR A 49 -0.28 -2.25 -6.51
N LYS A 50 0.63 -2.20 -5.53
CA LYS A 50 0.89 -3.30 -4.59
C LYS A 50 -0.06 -3.31 -3.40
N VAL A 51 -0.95 -2.33 -3.25
CA VAL A 51 -1.90 -2.30 -2.14
C VAL A 51 -3.05 -3.27 -2.44
N PRO A 52 -3.34 -4.27 -1.59
CA PRO A 52 -4.48 -5.15 -1.77
C PRO A 52 -5.81 -4.38 -1.77
N ALA A 53 -6.79 -4.85 -2.52
CA ALA A 53 -8.13 -4.27 -2.62
C ALA A 53 -8.78 -3.83 -1.28
N PRO A 54 -8.81 -4.67 -0.22
CA PRO A 54 -9.44 -4.26 1.04
C PRO A 54 -8.69 -3.11 1.73
N TRP A 55 -7.36 -3.12 1.67
CA TRP A 55 -6.54 -2.04 2.19
C TRP A 55 -6.65 -0.78 1.33
N HIS A 56 -6.87 -0.91 0.03
CA HIS A 56 -7.15 0.21 -0.86
C HIS A 56 -8.48 0.89 -0.47
N ILE A 57 -9.55 0.13 -0.26
CA ILE A 57 -10.85 0.65 0.20
C ILE A 57 -10.68 1.44 1.51
N TRP A 58 -9.96 0.86 2.48
CA TRP A 58 -9.70 1.50 3.76
C TRP A 58 -8.83 2.77 3.62
N LEU A 59 -7.77 2.73 2.81
CA LEU A 59 -6.86 3.86 2.61
C LEU A 59 -7.57 5.06 1.97
N HIS A 60 -8.56 4.80 1.10
CA HIS A 60 -9.34 5.80 0.38
C HIS A 60 -10.64 6.22 1.07
N TYR A 61 -10.83 5.89 2.35
CA TYR A 61 -12.01 6.26 3.15
C TYR A 61 -13.35 5.74 2.60
N ALA A 62 -13.32 4.74 1.73
CA ALA A 62 -14.55 4.13 1.21
C ALA A 62 -15.22 3.22 2.26
N ASP A 63 -14.42 2.60 3.13
CA ASP A 63 -14.86 1.92 4.35
C ASP A 63 -13.88 2.24 5.49
N ASN A 64 -14.39 2.29 6.71
CA ASN A 64 -13.61 2.48 7.93
C ASN A 64 -13.20 1.17 8.59
N GLN A 65 -13.75 0.04 8.15
CA GLN A 65 -13.39 -1.29 8.64
C GLN A 65 -11.93 -1.60 8.33
N VAL A 66 -11.16 -1.94 9.36
CA VAL A 66 -9.77 -2.38 9.21
C VAL A 66 -9.76 -3.78 8.59
N PRO A 67 -9.09 -3.99 7.45
CA PRO A 67 -9.02 -5.29 6.80
C PRO A 67 -8.40 -6.38 7.69
N LYS A 68 -8.91 -7.60 7.58
CA LYS A 68 -8.24 -8.78 8.15
C LYS A 68 -7.01 -9.13 7.32
N SER A 69 -5.91 -9.48 7.98
CA SER A 69 -4.61 -9.74 7.34
C SER A 69 -4.59 -10.92 6.37
N SER A 70 -5.62 -11.78 6.37
CA SER A 70 -5.65 -13.06 5.66
C SER A 70 -6.32 -13.02 4.27
N GLN A 71 -6.43 -11.84 3.64
CA GLN A 71 -7.10 -11.71 2.34
C GLN A 71 -6.12 -11.86 1.16
N SER A 72 -6.64 -12.39 0.05
CA SER A 72 -5.97 -13.02 -1.11
C SER A 72 -4.74 -12.31 -1.70
N LEU A 73 -3.88 -13.10 -2.36
CA LEU A 73 -2.73 -12.62 -3.14
C LEU A 73 -3.17 -11.56 -4.18
N HIS A 74 -2.71 -10.32 -3.99
CA HIS A 74 -2.89 -9.24 -4.93
C HIS A 74 -1.80 -9.28 -6.00
N LEU A 75 -2.18 -9.33 -7.28
CA LEU A 75 -1.26 -9.15 -8.40
C LEU A 75 -1.08 -7.64 -8.67
N PRO A 76 0.14 -7.09 -8.57
CA PRO A 76 0.40 -5.70 -8.90
C PRO A 76 0.27 -5.44 -10.39
N ASN A 77 0.29 -4.16 -10.78
CA ASN A 77 0.25 -3.79 -12.18
C ASN A 77 1.53 -4.25 -12.91
N LEU A 78 1.36 -5.02 -13.99
CA LEU A 78 2.45 -5.61 -14.77
C LEU A 78 2.77 -4.82 -16.05
N THR A 79 2.12 -3.67 -16.28
CA THR A 79 2.40 -2.81 -17.44
C THR A 79 3.88 -2.45 -17.53
N GLY A 80 4.44 -2.50 -18.75
CA GLY A 80 5.86 -2.24 -18.99
C GLY A 80 6.80 -3.39 -18.59
N THR A 81 6.27 -4.54 -18.16
CA THR A 81 7.03 -5.77 -17.95
C THR A 81 6.79 -6.78 -19.08
N GLN A 82 7.61 -7.84 -19.14
CA GLN A 82 7.39 -8.96 -20.07
C GLN A 82 6.05 -9.70 -19.85
N TYR A 83 5.41 -9.52 -18.69
CA TYR A 83 4.13 -10.13 -18.33
C TYR A 83 2.93 -9.18 -18.53
N ALA A 84 3.12 -8.06 -19.22
CA ALA A 84 2.04 -7.12 -19.50
C ALA A 84 0.94 -7.76 -20.35
N TYR A 85 -0.32 -7.40 -20.06
CA TYR A 85 -1.47 -7.85 -20.85
C TYR A 85 -1.47 -7.17 -22.23
N HIS A 86 -1.62 -7.98 -23.30
CA HIS A 86 -1.73 -7.52 -24.68
C HIS A 86 -2.96 -8.16 -25.34
N PRO A 87 -4.07 -7.43 -25.57
CA PRO A 87 -5.33 -8.01 -26.03
C PRO A 87 -5.24 -8.68 -27.40
N ASN A 88 -4.32 -8.23 -28.26
CA ASN A 88 -4.14 -8.76 -29.62
C ASN A 88 -3.14 -9.93 -29.69
N LYS A 89 -2.54 -10.34 -28.56
CA LYS A 89 -1.69 -11.54 -28.50
C LYS A 89 -2.53 -12.71 -27.98
N THR A 90 -3.12 -13.47 -28.89
CA THR A 90 -3.62 -14.81 -28.57
C THR A 90 -2.42 -15.73 -28.38
N PHE A 91 -2.23 -16.24 -27.16
CA PHE A 91 -1.23 -17.28 -26.90
C PHE A 91 -1.74 -18.57 -27.56
N SER A 92 -1.31 -18.86 -28.81
CA SER A 92 -1.61 -20.13 -29.45
C SER A 92 -0.77 -21.22 -28.77
N PHE A 93 -1.40 -22.03 -27.92
CA PHE A 93 -0.76 -23.15 -27.24
C PHE A 93 -0.51 -24.37 -28.17
N TYR A 94 -0.81 -24.26 -29.46
CA TYR A 94 -0.63 -25.33 -30.45
C TYR A 94 0.65 -25.13 -31.24
N ASN A 95 1.80 -25.40 -30.62
CA ASN A 95 2.94 -25.90 -31.37
C ASN A 95 3.87 -26.71 -30.46
N THR A 96 3.51 -27.97 -30.25
CA THR A 96 4.44 -29.05 -29.93
C THR A 96 3.91 -30.35 -30.53
N LYS A 97 4.31 -30.62 -31.77
CA LYS A 97 4.85 -31.92 -32.20
C LYS A 97 5.68 -31.71 -33.45
#